data_AF-A0A9D7EZI1-F1
#
_entry.id   AF-A0A9D7EZI1-F1
#
_cell.length_a   1.000
_cell.length_b   1.000
_cell.length_c   1.000
_cell.angle_alpha   90.00
_cell.angle_beta   90.00
_cell.angle_gamma   90.00
#
_symmetry.space_group_name_H-M   'P 1'
#
loop_
_entity.id
_entity.type
_entity.pdbx_description
1 polymer ?
#
loop_
_entity_poly.entity_id
_entity_poly.type
_entity_poly.pdbx_seq_one_letter_code
_entity_poly.pdbx_strand_id
1 'polypeptide(L)' 'MDEAACGICVDPASPSEIDAAISHLLSLPEKSQAMGLGGRKAMESTYNWGSEEEKLFDLYRKLLEVTPRNFAHNQSLAR' A
#
# COMPACT_ATOMS: atom_id res chain seq x y z
N MET A 1 9.06 -8.47 -2.37
CA MET A 1 9.27 -8.36 -3.83
C MET A 1 8.89 -9.65 -4.51
N ASP A 2 7.68 -9.83 -4.97
CA ASP A 2 6.37 -9.60 -4.38
C ASP A 2 5.58 -10.79 -4.92
N GLU A 3 4.65 -11.36 -4.16
CA GLU A 3 3.77 -12.45 -4.66
C GLU A 3 3.09 -12.07 -6.00
N ALA A 4 3.00 -10.77 -6.29
CA ALA A 4 2.47 -10.19 -7.51
C ALA A 4 3.41 -10.19 -8.73
N ALA A 5 4.74 -10.38 -8.56
CA ALA A 5 5.76 -10.34 -9.62
C ALA A 5 5.56 -9.18 -10.63
N CYS A 6 5.22 -7.99 -10.13
CA CYS A 6 4.67 -6.90 -10.94
C CYS A 6 5.69 -5.85 -11.44
N GLY A 7 6.96 -5.95 -11.03
CA GLY A 7 7.96 -4.91 -11.29
C GLY A 7 9.38 -5.30 -10.93
N ILE A 8 10.31 -4.39 -11.22
CA ILE A 8 11.71 -4.44 -10.80
C ILE A 8 11.92 -3.28 -9.84
N CYS A 9 12.40 -3.56 -8.63
CA CYS A 9 12.80 -2.50 -7.71
C CYS A 9 14.25 -2.13 -7.95
N VAL A 10 14.51 -0.82 -7.94
CA VAL A 10 15.83 -0.23 -8.17
C VAL A 10 16.09 0.83 -7.10
N ASP A 11 17.36 1.12 -6.85
CA ASP A 11 17.73 2.28 -6.05
C ASP A 11 17.36 3.58 -6.80
N PRO A 12 16.48 4.44 -6.24
CA PRO A 12 16.10 5.70 -6.88
C PRO A 12 17.27 6.69 -7.00
N ALA A 13 18.35 6.53 -6.22
CA ALA A 13 19.55 7.35 -6.29
C ALA A 13 20.60 6.82 -7.29
N SER A 14 20.32 5.70 -7.97
CA SER A 14 21.22 5.05 -8.92
C SER A 14 20.70 5.14 -10.37
N PRO A 15 21.13 6.15 -11.15
CA PRO A 15 20.72 6.28 -12.55
C PRO A 15 21.05 5.04 -13.39
N SER A 16 22.14 4.34 -13.08
CA SER A 16 22.54 3.12 -13.78
C SER A 16 21.58 1.95 -13.55
N GLU A 17 21.03 1.81 -12.34
CA GLU A 17 20.05 0.76 -12.07
C GLU A 17 18.71 1.05 -12.76
N ILE A 18 18.30 2.32 -12.78
CA ILE A 18 17.11 2.76 -13.50
C ILE A 18 17.24 2.47 -14.99
N ASP A 19 18.38 2.84 -15.59
CA ASP A 19 18.67 2.57 -17.01
C ASP A 19 18.64 1.07 -17.33
N ALA A 20 19.29 0.25 -16.49
CA ALA A 20 19.31 -1.19 -16.66
C ALA A 20 17.90 -1.81 -16.54
N ALA A 21 17.08 -1.36 -15.59
CA ALA A 21 15.73 -1.86 -15.42
C ALA A 21 14.81 -1.49 -16.60
N ILE A 22 14.87 -0.25 -17.07
CA ILE A 22 14.12 0.20 -18.25
C ILE A 22 14.55 -0.60 -19.48
N SER A 23 15.85 -0.74 -19.71
CA SER A 23 16.39 -1.51 -20.83
C SER A 23 15.99 -2.99 -20.78
N HIS A 24 15.96 -3.59 -19.59
CA HIS A 24 15.50 -4.97 -19.39
C HIS A 24 14.01 -5.13 -19.76
N LEU A 25 13.16 -4.19 -19.35
CA LEU A 25 11.73 -4.24 -19.66
C LEU A 25 11.46 -4.04 -21.16
N LEU A 26 12.22 -3.16 -21.82
CA LEU A 26 12.09 -2.91 -23.27
C LEU A 26 12.60 -4.08 -24.12
N SER A 27 13.63 -4.79 -23.66
CA SER A 27 14.20 -5.93 -24.39
C SER A 27 13.37 -7.22 -24.31
N LEU A 28 12.44 -7.32 -23.35
CA LEU A 28 11.62 -8.52 -23.10
C LEU A 28 10.12 -8.19 -23.01
N PRO A 29 9.45 -7.86 -24.13
CA PRO A 29 8.06 -7.38 -24.13
C PRO A 29 7.06 -8.37 -23.52
N GLU A 30 7.23 -9.68 -23.76
CA GLU A 30 6.36 -10.72 -23.19
C GLU A 30 6.46 -10.77 -21.66
N LYS A 31 7.68 -10.69 -21.13
CA LYS A 31 7.93 -10.69 -19.69
C LYS A 31 7.34 -9.43 -19.04
N SER A 32 7.53 -8.27 -19.67
CA SER A 32 6.95 -7.00 -19.21
C SER A 32 5.42 -7.03 -19.20
N GLN A 33 4.79 -7.67 -20.20
CA GLN A 33 3.34 -7.86 -20.23
C GLN A 33 2.87 -8.78 -19.08
N ALA A 34 3.56 -9.89 -18.84
CA ALA A 34 3.26 -10.79 -17.74
C ALA A 34 3.36 -10.09 -16.37
N MET A 35 4.37 -9.24 -16.19
CA MET A 35 4.53 -8.42 -14.99
C MET A 35 3.37 -7.42 -14.81
N GLY A 36 2.94 -6.75 -15.90
CA GLY A 36 1.77 -5.86 -15.86
C GLY A 36 0.48 -6.58 -15.48
N LEU A 37 0.26 -7.79 -16.01
CA LEU A 37 -0.89 -8.64 -15.65
C LEU A 37 -0.83 -9.08 -14.18
N GLY A 38 0.35 -9.43 -13.68
CA GLY A 38 0.58 -9.75 -12.27
C GLY A 38 0.22 -8.58 -11.34
N GLY A 39 0.64 -7.37 -11.71
CA GLY A 39 0.28 -6.14 -10.99
C GLY A 39 -1.21 -5.87 -10.97
N ARG A 40 -1.89 -5.99 -12.13
CA ARG A 40 -3.34 -5.84 -12.22
C ARG A 40 -4.08 -6.85 -11.34
N LYS A 41 -3.69 -8.12 -11.42
CA LYS A 41 -4.31 -9.19 -10.63
C LYS A 41 -4.18 -8.91 -9.14
N ALA A 42 -3.01 -8.46 -8.69
CA ALA A 42 -2.78 -8.14 -7.27
C ALA A 42 -3.61 -6.94 -6.80
N MET A 43 -3.77 -5.92 -7.64
CA MET A 43 -4.68 -4.80 -7.36
C MET A 43 -6.12 -5.29 -7.23
N GLU A 44 -6.58 -6.14 -8.15
CA GLU A 44 -7.94 -6.67 -8.13
C GLU A 44 -8.19 -7.62 -6.94
N SER A 45 -7.23 -8.47 -6.56
CA SER A 45 -7.44 -9.49 -5.54
C SER A 45 -7.07 -9.09 -4.11
N THR A 46 -6.04 -8.26 -3.95
CA THR A 46 -5.34 -8.10 -2.66
C THR A 46 -5.26 -6.66 -2.22
N TYR A 47 -4.97 -5.75 -3.14
CA TYR A 47 -4.72 -4.33 -2.86
C TYR A 47 -5.86 -3.43 -3.38
N ASN A 48 -7.09 -3.95 -3.38
CA ASN A 48 -8.27 -3.18 -3.78
C ASN A 48 -8.87 -2.42 -2.58
N TRP A 49 -9.53 -1.29 -2.87
CA TRP A 49 -10.16 -0.45 -1.85
C TRP A 49 -11.23 -1.20 -1.03
N GLY A 50 -11.97 -2.13 -1.65
CA GLY A 50 -12.98 -2.93 -0.93
C GLY A 50 -12.37 -3.80 0.18
N SER A 51 -11.17 -4.34 -0.04
CA SER A 51 -10.46 -5.13 0.98
C SER A 51 -9.79 -4.24 2.03
N GLU A 52 -9.33 -3.06 1.64
CA GLU A 52 -8.69 -2.11 2.56
C GLU A 52 -9.71 -1.38 3.45
N GLU A 53 -10.92 -1.09 2.96
CA GLU A 53 -11.96 -0.43 3.77
C GLU A 53 -12.44 -1.33 4.92
N GLU A 54 -12.54 -2.65 4.70
CA GLU A 54 -12.89 -3.60 5.76
C GLU A 54 -11.85 -3.58 6.89
N LYS A 55 -10.56 -3.62 6.53
CA LYS A 55 -9.44 -3.52 7.49
C LYS A 55 -9.48 -2.20 8.25
N LEU A 56 -9.79 -1.11 7.56
CA LEU A 56 -9.90 0.22 8.15
C LEU A 56 -11.05 0.30 9.16
N PHE A 57 -12.23 -0.22 8.81
CA PHE A 57 -13.37 -0.26 9.73
C PHE A 57 -13.10 -1.15 10.95
N ASP A 58 -12.44 -2.30 10.75
CA ASP A 58 -12.00 -3.16 11.86
C ASP A 58 -11.07 -2.44 12.82
N LEU A 59 -10.11 -1.67 12.28
CA LEU A 59 -9.20 -0.86 13.09
C LEU A 59 -9.98 0.19 13.90
N TYR A 60 -10.88 0.94 13.29
CA TYR A 60 -11.67 1.96 13.98
C TYR A 60 -12.55 1.36 15.08
N ARG A 61 -13.19 0.21 14.84
CA ARG A 61 -13.95 -0.50 15.89
C ARG A 61 -13.07 -0.79 17.10
N LYS A 62 -11.90 -1.39 16.88
CA LYS A 62 -10.96 -1.71 17.96
C LYS A 62 -10.50 -0.47 18.73
N LEU A 63 -10.17 0.63 18.05
CA LEU A 63 -9.73 1.85 18.71
C LEU A 63 -10.83 2.51 19.54
N LEU A 64 -12.07 2.51 19.03
CA LEU A 64 -13.22 3.12 19.71
C LEU A 64 -13.72 2.25 20.87
N GLU A 65 -13.63 0.93 20.77
CA GLU A 65 -13.94 -0.01 21.87
C GLU A 65 -12.92 0.10 23.02
N VAL A 66 -11.65 0.39 22.71
CA VAL A 66 -10.56 0.50 23.69
C VAL A 66 -10.48 1.88 24.37
N THR A 67 -11.33 2.84 24.00
CA THR A 67 -11.34 4.17 24.64
C THR A 67 -12.43 4.29 25.71
N PRO A 68 -12.16 4.01 27.01
CA PRO A 68 -13.02 4.48 28.08
C PRO A 68 -12.95 6.02 28.11
N ARG A 69 -14.13 6.63 27.99
CA ARG A 69 -14.36 8.07 27.92
C ARG A 69 -13.97 8.76 29.23
N ASN A 70 -12.72 9.19 29.37
CA ASN A 70 -12.30 10.15 30.40
C ASN A 70 -12.04 11.52 29.77
N PHE A 71 -13.11 12.18 29.31
CA PHE A 71 -13.10 13.62 29.05
C PHE A 71 -13.83 14.34 30.19
N ALA A 72 -13.26 14.30 31.40
CA ALA A 72 -13.75 15.04 32.55
C ALA A 72 -12.62 15.86 33.17
N HIS A 73 -12.05 16.81 32.41
CA HIS A 73 -11.20 17.84 33.02
C HIS A 73 -11.11 19.12 32.18
N ASN A 74 -12.22 19.86 32.04
CA ASN A 74 -12.15 21.33 32.06
C ASN A 74 -13.55 21.98 32.23
N GLN A 75 -14.07 22.02 33.45
CA GLN A 75 -15.07 23.01 33.85
C GLN A 75 -14.73 23.50 35.26
N SER A 76 -13.71 24.36 35.39
CA SER A 76 -13.57 25.22 36.57
C SER A 76 -12.58 26.36 36.31
N LEU A 77 -12.94 27.33 35.47
CA LEU A 77 -12.42 28.70 35.54
C LEU A 77 -13.52 29.66 35.08
N ALA A 78 -14.55 29.80 35.93
CA ALA A 78 -15.51 30.90 35.88
C ALA A 78 -16.01 31.17 37.31
N ARG A 79 -15.11 31.70 38.16
CA ARG A 79 -15.44 32.50 39.33
C ARG A 79 -14.36 33.55 39.51
#